data_AF-A0A8I1PK52-F1
#
_entry.id   AF-A0A8I1PK52-F1
#
_cell.length_a   1.000
_cell.length_b   1.000
_cell.length_c   1.000
_cell.angle_alpha   90.00
_cell.angle_beta   90.00
_cell.angle_gamma   90.00
#
_symmetry.space_group_name_H-M   'P 1'
#
loop_
_entity.id
_entity.type
_entity.pdbx_description
1 polymer ?
#
loop_
_entity_poly.entity_id
_entity_poly.type
_entity_poly.pdbx_seq_one_letter_code
_entity_poly.pdbx_strand_id
1 'polypeptide(L)' 'WAYARPYQREADRRADLSGWLHFYNHHRRHTGIGGHPPASRVPNLSGQNN' A
#
# COMPACT_ATOMS: atom_id res chain seq x y z
N TRP A 1 6.04 12.25 -7.59
CA TRP A 1 7.12 11.54 -8.29
C TRP A 1 7.70 10.49 -7.33
N ALA A 2 7.49 9.20 -7.60
CA ALA A 2 8.21 8.02 -7.04
C ALA A 2 7.57 6.68 -7.48
N TYR A 3 6.27 6.64 -7.84
CA TYR A 3 5.57 5.38 -8.20
C TYR A 3 4.61 5.52 -9.38
N ALA A 4 4.83 6.50 -10.25
CA ALA A 4 4.02 6.61 -11.47
C ALA A 4 4.55 5.60 -12.50
N ARG A 5 3.88 4.45 -12.61
CA ARG A 5 4.07 3.50 -13.71
C ARG A 5 3.07 3.87 -14.82
N PRO A 6 3.53 4.10 -16.06
CA PRO A 6 2.60 4.26 -17.18
C PRO A 6 1.94 2.91 -17.49
N TYR A 7 0.61 2.91 -17.62
CA TYR A 7 -0.18 1.75 -18.06
C TYR A 7 -0.79 2.08 -19.41
N GLN A 8 -0.75 1.12 -20.34
CA GLN A 8 -1.33 1.29 -21.67
C GLN A 8 -2.86 1.16 -21.66
N ARG A 9 -3.42 0.41 -20.69
CA ARG A 9 -4.87 0.26 -20.49
C ARG A 9 -5.23 0.29 -19.01
N GLU A 10 -6.49 0.62 -18.73
CA GLU A 10 -7.02 0.60 -17.37
C GLU A 10 -7.06 -0.81 -16.77
N ALA A 11 -7.31 -1.84 -17.59
CA ALA A 11 -7.33 -3.23 -17.14
C ALA A 11 -5.99 -3.67 -16.51
N ASP A 12 -4.88 -3.30 -17.15
CA ASP A 12 -3.52 -3.59 -16.66
C ASP A 12 -3.28 -2.88 -15.32
N ARG A 13 -3.72 -1.62 -15.19
CA ARG A 13 -3.66 -0.87 -13.92
C ARG A 13 -4.47 -1.54 -12.83
N ARG A 14 -5.69 -2.01 -13.13
CA ARG A 14 -6.57 -2.67 -12.14
C ARG A 14 -6.00 -4.00 -11.66
N ALA A 15 -5.41 -4.79 -12.57
CA ALA A 15 -4.76 -6.04 -12.22
C ALA A 15 -3.60 -5.83 -11.22
N ASP A 16 -2.78 -4.79 -11.43
CA ASP A 16 -1.64 -4.48 -10.56
C ASP A 16 -2.04 -3.76 -9.26
N LEU A 17 -3.18 -3.06 -9.24
CA LEU A 17 -3.58 -2.18 -8.14
C LEU A 17 -3.66 -2.91 -6.79
N SER A 18 -4.22 -4.12 -6.75
CA SER A 18 -4.39 -4.87 -5.50
C SER A 18 -3.05 -5.19 -4.85
N GLY A 19 -2.09 -5.72 -5.62
CA GLY A 19 -0.75 -6.03 -5.13
C GLY A 19 0.01 -4.77 -4.70
N TRP A 20 -0.13 -3.69 -5.46
CA TRP A 20 0.50 -2.41 -5.12
C TRP A 20 -0.06 -1.83 -3.82
N LEU A 21 -1.38 -1.87 -3.60
CA LEU A 21 -2.02 -1.42 -2.36
C LEU A 21 -1.54 -2.23 -1.15
N HIS A 22 -1.41 -3.55 -1.27
CA HIS A 22 -0.91 -4.39 -0.19
C HIS A 22 0.54 -4.04 0.18
N PHE A 23 1.41 -3.88 -0.83
CA PHE A 23 2.79 -3.44 -0.59
C PHE A 23 2.83 -2.05 0.08
N TYR A 24 2.07 -1.09 -0.44
CA TYR A 24 2.04 0.26 0.09
C TYR A 24 1.56 0.30 1.54
N ASN A 25 0.46 -0.39 1.85
CA ASN A 25 -0.16 -0.32 3.17
C ASN A 25 0.61 -1.11 4.23
N HIS A 26 1.27 -2.21 3.87
CA HIS A 26 1.86 -3.13 4.86
C HIS A 26 3.38 -3.17 4.88
N HIS A 27 4.05 -2.80 3.78
CA HIS A 27 5.50 -3.01 3.64
C HIS A 27 6.28 -1.72 3.42
N ARG A 28 5.66 -0.72 2.81
CA ARG A 28 6.35 0.52 2.47
C ARG A 28 6.68 1.32 3.72
N ARG A 29 7.95 1.67 3.90
CA ARG A 29 8.39 2.55 4.98
C ARG A 29 8.04 4.00 4.68
N HIS A 30 7.46 4.70 5.65
CA HIS A 30 7.12 6.11 5.54
C HIS A 30 7.91 6.96 6.54
N THR A 31 8.71 7.90 6.04
CA THR A 31 9.59 8.77 6.86
C THR A 31 8.80 9.64 7.83
N GLY A 32 7.65 10.19 7.42
CA GLY A 32 6.77 10.98 8.29
C GLY A 32 6.09 10.19 9.42
N ILE A 33 6.33 8.88 9.49
CA ILE A 33 5.74 7.99 10.50
C ILE A 33 6.81 7.17 11.22
N GLY A 34 8.07 7.60 11.20
CA GLY A 34 9.18 6.90 11.84
C GLY A 34 9.66 5.67 11.07
N GLY A 35 9.34 5.58 9.78
CA GLY A 35 9.71 4.45 8.93
C GLY A 35 8.73 3.28 8.98
N HIS A 36 7.63 3.39 9.74
CA HIS A 36 6.59 2.37 9.76
C HIS A 36 5.73 2.41 8.47
N PRO A 37 5.02 1.32 8.16
CA PRO A 37 4.02 1.31 7.09
C PRO A 37 2.70 1.97 7.52
N PRO A 38 1.88 2.45 6.58
CA PRO A 38 0.64 3.16 6.89
C PRO A 38 -0.32 2.37 7.79
N ALA A 39 -0.43 1.06 7.59
CA ALA A 39 -1.28 0.19 8.40
C ALA A 39 -0.89 0.20 9.90
N SER A 40 0.36 0.51 10.26
CA SER A 40 0.79 0.61 11.66
C SER A 40 0.14 1.75 12.43
N ARG A 41 -0.54 2.69 11.76
CA ARG A 41 -1.27 3.79 12.40
C ARG A 41 -2.75 3.50 12.62
N VAL A 42 -3.26 2.37 12.14
CA VAL A 42 -4.67 1.99 12.29
C VAL A 42 -4.76 0.99 13.45
N PRO A 43 -5.23 1.39 14.64
CA PRO A 43 -5.23 0.53 15.82
C PRO A 43 -6.27 -0.61 15.77
N ASN A 44 -7.02 -0.76 14.68
CA ASN A 44 -8.13 -1.71 14.59
C ASN A 44 -8.50 -2.01 13.12
N LEU A 45 -7.56 -2.56 12.35
CA LEU A 45 -7.95 -3.28 11.14
C LEU A 45 -8.62 -4.58 11.61
N SER A 46 -9.94 -4.68 11.44
CA SER A 46 -10.68 -5.94 11.69
C SER A 46 -9.92 -7.11 11.07
N GLY A 47 -9.43 -8.03 11.91
CA GLY A 47 -8.58 -9.15 11.52
C GLY A 47 -7.26 -9.31 12.28
N GLN A 48 -6.92 -8.44 13.24
CA GLN A 48 -5.80 -8.65 14.19
C GLN A 48 -6.24 -9.35 15.49
N ASN A 49 -7.21 -10.26 15.42
CA ASN A 49 -7.56 -11.11 16.56
C ASN A 49 -6.66 -12.34 16.51
N ASN A 50 -5.78 -12.48 17.50
CA ASN A 50 -5.34 -13.79 17.98
C ASN A 50 -6.22 -14.20 19.15
#